data_AF-A0A1F3SI82-F1
#
_entry.id   AF-A0A1F3SI82-F1
#
_cell.length_a   1.000
_cell.length_b   1.000
_cell.length_c   1.000
_cell.angle_alpha   90.00
_cell.angle_beta   90.00
_cell.angle_gamma   90.00
#
_symmetry.space_group_name_H-M   'P 1'
#
loop_
_entity.id
_entity.type
_entity.pdbx_description
1 polymer ?
#
loop_
_entity_poly.entity_id
_entity_poly.type
_entity_poly.pdbx_seq_one_letter_code
_entity_poly.pdbx_strand_id
1 'polypeptide(L)'
;MARGISEQDQNNFASPILPILQKALLDLSWLLSESYSERAALQLVGDRYQLTRRQRMAVMRCSCSDADLERRQKHESAQLEKFLVLDGFNLLISLEVALVGGILLKGRDHCLRDLAGIHGSYRQVPQTRQALILLAEFLSEEKVENCLFYFDRRISNSGRIKKLVEQVSAQEGQSWSVELVDNCDKLLINSKQMVATSDGQIIGQVPKWYNLAYRLVKRKIPKAWIVDLANFQSFPERQLSYNLYG
;
A
#
# COMPACT_ATOMS: atom_id res chain seq x y z
N MET A 1 -8.53 -11.46 17.20
CA MET A 1 -7.24 -10.74 17.03
C MET A 1 -7.42 -9.72 15.92
N ALA A 2 -7.02 -8.48 16.16
CA ALA A 2 -7.00 -7.43 15.15
C ALA A 2 -5.87 -7.68 14.15
N ARG A 3 -6.10 -7.43 12.86
CA ARG A 3 -5.11 -7.68 11.81
C ARG A 3 -3.98 -6.65 11.88
N GLY A 4 -2.73 -7.09 11.78
CA GLY A 4 -1.57 -6.22 11.62
C GLY A 4 -0.98 -5.58 12.87
N ILE A 5 -1.57 -5.83 14.06
CA ILE A 5 -0.99 -5.36 15.33
C ILE A 5 0.11 -6.32 15.80
N SER A 6 1.28 -5.78 16.11
CA SER A 6 2.32 -6.46 16.88
C SER A 6 2.69 -5.63 18.10
N GLU A 7 2.79 -6.26 19.27
CA GLU A 7 3.19 -5.59 20.53
C GLU A 7 4.55 -4.89 20.41
N GLN A 8 5.44 -5.43 19.58
CA GLN A 8 6.76 -4.86 19.37
C GLN A 8 6.77 -3.69 18.39
N ASP A 9 5.66 -3.35 17.72
CA ASP A 9 5.64 -2.25 16.75
C ASP A 9 6.01 -0.92 17.38
N GLN A 10 5.53 -0.65 18.60
CA GLN A 10 5.82 0.59 19.30
C GLN A 10 7.32 0.77 19.52
N ASN A 11 8.04 -0.33 19.78
CA ASN A 11 9.48 -0.33 19.92
C ASN A 11 10.18 -0.31 18.56
N ASN A 12 9.73 -1.11 17.59
CA ASN A 12 10.37 -1.23 16.28
C ASN A 12 10.29 0.06 15.45
N PHE A 13 9.31 0.93 15.71
CA PHE A 13 9.04 2.14 14.95
C PHE A 13 8.91 3.39 15.83
N ALA A 14 9.55 3.38 17.00
CA ALA A 14 9.64 4.53 17.89
C ALA A 14 10.42 5.70 17.25
N SER A 15 10.15 6.93 17.69
CA SER A 15 10.80 8.16 17.21
C SER A 15 12.34 8.07 17.08
N PRO A 16 13.10 7.52 18.06
CA PRO A 16 14.57 7.43 17.94
C PRO A 16 15.07 6.51 16.81
N ILE A 17 14.25 5.55 16.39
CA ILE A 17 14.60 4.57 15.35
C ILE A 17 14.27 5.10 13.95
N LEU A 18 13.33 6.03 13.82
CA LEU A 18 12.89 6.53 12.51
C LEU A 18 14.03 7.08 11.64
N PRO A 19 14.99 7.88 12.15
CA PRO A 19 16.12 8.33 11.34
C PRO A 19 16.99 7.18 10.80
N ILE A 20 17.11 6.08 11.55
CA ILE A 20 17.84 4.88 11.11
C ILE A 20 17.10 4.20 9.96
N LEU A 21 15.78 4.04 10.08
CA LEU A 21 14.95 3.44 9.03
C LEU A 21 14.91 4.29 7.76
N GLN A 22 14.86 5.62 7.89
CA GLN A 22 14.92 6.55 6.76
C GLN A 22 16.27 6.47 6.02
N LYS A 23 17.39 6.39 6.76
CA LYS A 23 18.72 6.14 6.15
C LYS A 23 18.79 4.78 5.46
N ALA A 24 18.29 3.73 6.11
CA ALA A 24 18.25 2.39 5.54
C ALA A 24 17.42 2.34 4.25
N LEU A 25 16.29 3.05 4.21
CA LEU A 25 15.46 3.17 3.01
C LEU A 25 16.20 3.88 1.87
N LEU A 26 16.95 4.95 2.17
CA LEU A 26 17.76 5.64 1.16
C LEU A 26 18.88 4.74 0.62
N ASP A 27 19.63 4.08 1.49
CA ASP A 27 20.70 3.16 1.10
C ASP A 27 20.16 1.97 0.28
N LEU A 28 19.02 1.39 0.68
CA LEU A 28 18.40 0.31 -0.08
C LEU A 28 17.93 0.78 -1.45
N SER A 29 17.25 1.93 -1.51
CA SER A 29 16.77 2.49 -2.78
C SER A 29 17.92 2.83 -3.74
N TRP A 30 19.05 3.31 -3.22
CA TRP A 30 20.26 3.52 -4.01
C TRP A 30 20.81 2.20 -4.58
N LEU A 31 20.97 1.15 -3.76
CA LEU A 31 21.44 -0.16 -4.24
C LEU A 31 20.51 -0.76 -5.29
N LEU A 32 19.19 -0.60 -5.14
CA LEU A 32 18.22 -1.05 -6.15
C LEU A 32 18.37 -0.28 -7.47
N SER A 33 18.74 1.00 -7.41
CA SER A 33 19.01 1.82 -8.60
C SER A 33 20.29 1.36 -9.31
N GLU A 34 21.28 0.89 -8.55
CA GLU A 34 22.51 0.26 -9.06
C GLU A 34 22.32 -1.22 -9.48
N SER A 35 21.08 -1.67 -9.67
CA SER A 35 20.74 -3.03 -10.14
C SER A 35 21.19 -4.17 -9.23
N TYR A 36 21.47 -3.90 -7.94
CA TYR A 36 21.68 -4.98 -6.96
C TYR A 36 20.37 -5.75 -6.76
N SER A 37 20.48 -7.08 -6.61
CA SER A 37 19.31 -7.89 -6.27
C SER A 37 18.71 -7.47 -4.94
N GLU A 38 17.38 -7.42 -4.86
CA GLU A 38 16.64 -7.01 -3.65
C GLU A 38 17.09 -7.78 -2.40
N ARG A 39 17.27 -9.10 -2.52
CA ARG A 39 17.71 -9.95 -1.41
C ARG A 39 19.11 -9.56 -0.90
N ALA A 40 20.08 -9.37 -1.80
CA ALA A 40 21.44 -9.02 -1.39
C ALA A 40 21.50 -7.60 -0.81
N ALA A 41 20.83 -6.64 -1.47
CA ALA A 41 20.77 -5.25 -1.01
C ALA A 41 20.11 -5.14 0.37
N LEU A 42 18.99 -5.83 0.60
CA LEU A 42 18.32 -5.85 1.89
C LEU A 42 19.18 -6.49 2.99
N GLN A 43 19.94 -7.54 2.66
CA GLN A 43 20.86 -8.16 3.62
C GLN A 43 21.94 -7.16 4.05
N LEU A 44 22.61 -6.53 3.09
CA LEU A 44 23.68 -5.55 3.34
C LEU A 44 23.19 -4.37 4.19
N VAL A 45 22.08 -3.74 3.77
CA VAL A 45 21.50 -2.59 4.47
C VAL A 45 21.00 -3.00 5.85
N GLY A 46 20.29 -4.12 5.94
CA GLY A 46 19.75 -4.59 7.20
C GLY A 46 20.87 -4.92 8.21
N ASP A 47 21.99 -5.48 7.77
CA ASP A 47 23.13 -5.78 8.63
C ASP A 47 23.85 -4.50 9.07
N ARG A 48 24.09 -3.57 8.13
CA ARG A 48 24.72 -2.26 8.40
C ARG A 48 24.01 -1.48 9.50
N TYR A 49 22.68 -1.45 9.45
CA TYR A 49 21.85 -0.70 10.40
C TYR A 49 21.31 -1.56 11.56
N GLN A 50 21.75 -2.82 11.67
CA GLN A 50 21.31 -3.77 12.70
C GLN A 50 19.79 -3.91 12.80
N LEU A 51 19.11 -3.90 11.65
CA LEU A 51 17.64 -3.91 11.59
C LEU A 51 17.06 -5.25 12.01
N THR A 52 16.01 -5.21 12.81
CA THR A 52 15.19 -6.39 13.12
C THR A 52 14.51 -6.92 11.86
N ARG A 53 14.07 -8.18 11.86
CA ARG A 53 13.33 -8.77 10.72
C ARG A 53 12.11 -7.91 10.32
N ARG A 54 11.42 -7.33 11.31
CA ARG A 54 10.22 -6.51 11.09
C ARG A 54 10.57 -5.16 10.45
N GLN A 55 11.66 -4.54 10.87
CA GLN A 55 12.20 -3.32 10.26
C GLN A 55 12.74 -3.57 8.85
N ARG A 56 13.42 -4.71 8.60
CA ARG A 56 13.84 -5.11 7.24
C ARG A 56 12.65 -5.23 6.31
N MET A 57 11.57 -5.88 6.76
CA MET A 57 10.33 -5.97 5.98
C MET A 57 9.73 -4.58 5.68
N ALA A 58 9.73 -3.67 6.66
CA ALA A 58 9.27 -2.30 6.48
C ALA A 58 10.09 -1.53 5.44
N VAL A 59 11.42 -1.55 5.57
CA VAL A 59 12.35 -0.87 4.66
C VAL A 59 12.24 -1.45 3.25
N MET A 60 12.23 -2.78 3.11
CA MET A 60 12.04 -3.45 1.82
C MET A 60 10.73 -3.02 1.13
N ARG A 61 9.59 -3.09 1.84
CA ARG A 61 8.29 -2.72 1.27
C ARG A 61 8.25 -1.25 0.85
N CYS A 62 8.95 -0.37 1.55
CA CYS A 62 8.90 1.08 1.35
C CYS A 62 9.97 1.64 0.39
N SER A 63 10.90 0.79 -0.06
CA SER A 63 11.98 1.18 -0.96
C SER A 63 11.62 0.84 -2.41
N CYS A 64 12.19 1.60 -3.34
CA CYS A 64 12.14 1.31 -4.77
C CYS A 64 13.33 2.01 -5.46
N SER A 65 13.71 1.52 -6.64
CA SER A 65 14.74 2.19 -7.44
C SER A 65 14.28 3.58 -7.88
N ASP A 66 15.21 4.44 -8.28
CA ASP A 66 14.88 5.76 -8.81
C ASP A 66 14.08 5.65 -10.13
N ALA A 67 14.41 4.66 -10.98
CA ALA A 67 13.66 4.36 -12.19
C ALA A 67 12.21 3.93 -11.89
N ASP A 68 12.01 3.09 -10.86
CA ASP A 68 10.66 2.72 -10.41
C ASP A 68 9.92 3.94 -9.86
N LEU A 69 10.57 4.77 -9.04
CA LEU A 69 9.96 5.95 -8.45
C LEU A 69 9.48 6.93 -9.53
N GLU A 70 10.35 7.26 -10.49
CA GLU A 70 10.03 8.13 -11.62
C GLU A 70 8.85 7.56 -12.42
N ARG A 71 8.90 6.26 -12.73
CA ARG A 71 7.81 5.60 -13.44
C ARG A 71 6.50 5.69 -12.68
N ARG A 72 6.50 5.41 -11.37
CA ARG A 72 5.28 5.47 -10.53
C ARG A 72 4.70 6.87 -10.54
N GLN A 73 5.52 7.90 -10.34
CA GLN A 73 5.09 9.30 -10.36
C GLN A 73 4.51 9.71 -11.71
N LYS A 74 5.16 9.32 -12.81
CA LYS A 74 4.72 9.63 -14.17
C LYS A 74 3.33 9.07 -14.51
N HIS A 75 2.98 7.91 -13.95
CA HIS A 75 1.71 7.23 -14.25
C HIS A 75 0.67 7.39 -13.12
N GLU A 76 1.00 8.11 -12.03
CA GLU A 76 0.03 8.42 -10.98
C GLU A 76 -0.95 9.49 -11.47
N SER A 77 -2.24 9.20 -11.35
CA SER A 77 -3.28 10.17 -11.64
C SER A 77 -3.57 11.05 -10.43
N ALA A 78 -3.52 12.37 -10.63
CA ALA A 78 -3.94 13.32 -9.60
C ALA A 78 -5.45 13.29 -9.34
N GLN A 79 -6.23 12.98 -10.38
CA GLN A 79 -7.70 12.95 -10.36
C GLN A 79 -8.22 11.52 -10.42
N LEU A 80 -9.34 11.27 -9.76
CA LEU A 80 -10.03 9.99 -9.80
C LEU A 80 -10.91 9.90 -11.04
N GLU A 81 -10.93 8.74 -11.69
CA GLU A 81 -11.85 8.47 -12.80
C GLU A 81 -13.19 7.94 -12.30
N LYS A 82 -14.21 8.05 -13.15
CA LYS A 82 -15.56 7.53 -12.87
C LYS A 82 -15.61 6.00 -12.76
N PHE A 83 -14.66 5.30 -13.39
CA PHE A 83 -14.50 3.86 -13.31
C PHE A 83 -13.13 3.53 -12.73
N LEU A 84 -13.09 2.64 -11.74
CA LEU A 84 -11.86 2.28 -11.05
C LEU A 84 -11.73 0.77 -10.89
N VAL A 85 -10.56 0.23 -11.19
CA VAL A 85 -10.21 -1.16 -10.90
C VAL A 85 -9.46 -1.22 -9.57
N LEU A 86 -9.90 -2.08 -8.66
CA LEU A 86 -9.39 -2.17 -7.31
C LEU A 86 -8.67 -3.49 -7.07
N ASP A 87 -7.46 -3.41 -6.52
CA ASP A 87 -6.78 -4.52 -5.86
C ASP A 87 -7.42 -4.76 -4.48
N GLY A 88 -8.42 -5.65 -4.46
CA GLY A 88 -9.38 -5.73 -3.35
C GLY A 88 -8.73 -6.13 -2.02
N PHE A 89 -7.85 -7.12 -2.02
CA PHE A 89 -7.22 -7.56 -0.77
C PHE A 89 -6.21 -6.56 -0.24
N ASN A 90 -5.35 -6.02 -1.12
CA ASN A 90 -4.36 -5.02 -0.73
C ASN A 90 -5.03 -3.78 -0.10
N LEU A 91 -6.11 -3.30 -0.72
CA LEU A 91 -6.89 -2.19 -0.20
C LEU A 91 -7.54 -2.53 1.15
N LEU A 92 -8.27 -3.64 1.24
CA LEU A 92 -8.97 -4.01 2.48
C LEU A 92 -8.03 -4.22 3.66
N ILE A 93 -6.87 -4.87 3.46
CA ILE A 93 -5.89 -5.04 4.55
C ILE A 93 -5.40 -3.68 5.04
N SER A 94 -5.05 -2.77 4.13
CA SER A 94 -4.55 -1.44 4.49
C SER A 94 -5.57 -0.65 5.32
N LEU A 95 -6.83 -0.69 4.92
CA LEU A 95 -7.93 -0.03 5.65
C LEU A 95 -8.21 -0.69 7.00
N GLU A 96 -8.20 -2.02 7.07
CA GLU A 96 -8.38 -2.73 8.34
C GLU A 96 -7.26 -2.42 9.33
N VAL A 97 -6.00 -2.40 8.87
CA VAL A 97 -4.84 -2.03 9.69
C VAL A 97 -4.97 -0.59 10.20
N ALA A 98 -5.37 0.35 9.33
CA ALA A 98 -5.65 1.73 9.74
C ALA A 98 -6.72 1.80 10.85
N LEU A 99 -7.83 1.08 10.67
CA LEU A 99 -8.97 1.10 11.59
C LEU A 99 -8.66 0.53 12.98
N VAL A 100 -7.78 -0.47 13.06
CA VAL A 100 -7.39 -1.07 14.35
C VAL A 100 -6.20 -0.37 15.01
N GLY A 101 -5.69 0.72 14.41
CA GLY A 101 -4.51 1.42 14.90
C GLY A 101 -3.20 0.63 14.71
N GLY A 102 -3.19 -0.33 13.78
CA GLY A 102 -1.96 -0.99 13.36
C GLY A 102 -1.09 -0.05 12.54
N ILE A 103 0.19 -0.41 12.40
CA ILE A 103 1.16 0.42 11.70
C ILE A 103 0.92 0.42 10.19
N LEU A 104 0.86 1.61 9.61
CA LEU A 104 0.98 1.85 8.17
C LEU A 104 2.25 2.62 7.89
N LEU A 105 3.04 2.13 6.93
CA LEU A 105 4.30 2.73 6.55
C LEU A 105 4.09 3.53 5.28
N LYS A 106 4.43 4.81 5.30
CA LYS A 106 4.47 5.62 4.08
C LYS A 106 5.84 5.47 3.44
N GLY A 107 5.86 4.83 2.28
CA GLY A 107 7.06 4.57 1.52
C GLY A 107 7.52 5.75 0.69
N ARG A 108 8.67 5.58 0.03
CA ARG A 108 9.30 6.59 -0.82
C ARG A 108 8.39 7.10 -1.94
N ASP A 109 7.60 6.20 -2.51
CA ASP A 109 6.58 6.45 -3.53
C ASP A 109 5.28 7.03 -2.96
N HIS A 110 5.29 7.43 -1.67
CA HIS A 110 4.15 7.95 -0.92
C HIS A 110 2.95 6.99 -0.80
N CYS A 111 3.12 5.72 -1.16
CA CYS A 111 2.12 4.68 -0.91
C CYS A 111 2.14 4.28 0.56
N LEU A 112 0.95 3.96 1.10
CA LEU A 112 0.84 3.33 2.42
C LEU A 112 0.94 1.81 2.28
N ARG A 113 1.76 1.18 3.11
CA ARG A 113 1.95 -0.27 3.12
C ARG A 113 1.84 -0.81 4.54
N ASP A 114 1.07 -1.88 4.69
CA ASP A 114 0.97 -2.62 5.93
C ASP A 114 2.11 -3.65 6.08
N LEU A 115 2.20 -4.27 7.25
CA LEU A 115 3.07 -5.41 7.55
C LEU A 115 2.28 -6.70 7.86
N ALA A 116 0.97 -6.69 7.66
CA ALA A 116 0.08 -7.79 8.01
C ALA A 116 0.07 -8.88 6.93
N GLY A 117 0.04 -8.49 5.64
CA GLY A 117 0.00 -9.41 4.50
C GLY A 117 -1.15 -10.45 4.53
N ILE A 118 -1.25 -11.27 3.49
CA ILE A 118 -2.07 -12.48 3.49
C ILE A 118 -1.18 -13.69 3.17
N HIS A 119 -1.30 -14.75 3.97
CA HIS A 119 -0.70 -16.04 3.70
C HIS A 119 -1.81 -17.11 3.67
N GLY A 120 -2.39 -17.34 2.49
CA GLY A 120 -3.31 -18.46 2.20
C GLY A 120 -4.76 -18.34 2.69
N SER A 121 -5.05 -17.53 3.72
CA SER A 121 -6.42 -17.36 4.23
C SER A 121 -6.73 -15.92 4.61
N TYR A 122 -7.90 -15.43 4.16
CA TYR A 122 -8.46 -14.16 4.61
C TYR A 122 -9.55 -14.43 5.66
N ARG A 123 -9.38 -13.94 6.88
CA ARG A 123 -10.46 -13.94 7.88
C ARG A 123 -11.06 -12.55 7.99
N GLN A 124 -12.37 -12.42 7.75
CA GLN A 124 -13.06 -11.16 8.00
C GLN A 124 -12.96 -10.81 9.49
N VAL A 125 -12.76 -9.52 9.73
CA VAL A 125 -12.79 -8.90 11.05
C VAL A 125 -13.93 -7.87 11.05
N PRO A 126 -14.40 -7.40 12.22
CA PRO A 126 -15.43 -6.35 12.26
C PRO A 126 -15.08 -5.13 11.38
N GLN A 127 -13.79 -4.82 11.28
CA GLN A 127 -13.26 -3.71 10.50
C GLN A 127 -13.39 -3.91 8.98
N THR A 128 -13.58 -5.13 8.47
CA THR A 128 -13.75 -5.37 7.02
C THR A 128 -14.98 -4.64 6.50
N ARG A 129 -16.12 -4.73 7.22
CA ARG A 129 -17.35 -4.03 6.82
C ARG A 129 -17.20 -2.51 6.98
N GLN A 130 -16.60 -2.06 8.08
CA GLN A 130 -16.35 -0.64 8.31
C GLN A 130 -15.46 -0.03 7.21
N ALA A 131 -14.41 -0.75 6.79
CA ALA A 131 -13.54 -0.33 5.69
C ALA A 131 -14.31 -0.15 4.37
N LEU A 132 -15.24 -1.05 4.05
CA LEU A 132 -16.08 -0.94 2.86
C LEU A 132 -17.04 0.25 2.94
N ILE A 133 -17.64 0.53 4.10
CA ILE A 133 -18.51 1.70 4.27
C ILE A 133 -17.72 2.99 4.06
N LEU A 134 -16.53 3.12 4.69
CA LEU A 134 -15.66 4.28 4.49
C LEU A 134 -15.20 4.45 3.03
N LEU A 135 -14.98 3.33 2.34
CA LEU A 135 -14.67 3.33 0.92
C LEU A 135 -15.87 3.83 0.08
N ALA A 136 -17.09 3.36 0.36
CA ALA A 136 -18.30 3.83 -0.32
C ALA A 136 -18.50 5.35 -0.14
N GLU A 137 -18.38 5.85 1.09
CA GLU A 137 -18.46 7.28 1.37
C GLU A 137 -17.40 8.07 0.59
N PHE A 138 -16.13 7.62 0.64
CA PHE A 138 -15.04 8.29 -0.06
C PHE A 138 -15.27 8.33 -1.57
N LEU A 139 -15.66 7.21 -2.19
CA LEU A 139 -15.91 7.12 -3.63
C LEU A 139 -17.12 7.98 -4.06
N SER A 140 -18.14 8.09 -3.21
CA SER A 140 -19.31 8.93 -3.46
C SER A 140 -18.95 10.42 -3.44
N GLU A 141 -18.14 10.85 -2.48
CA GLU A 141 -17.61 12.22 -2.41
C GLU A 141 -16.77 12.57 -3.66
N GLU A 142 -16.00 11.61 -4.15
CA GLU A 142 -15.17 11.74 -5.36
C GLU A 142 -15.97 11.54 -6.66
N LYS A 143 -17.27 11.24 -6.58
CA LYS A 143 -18.17 11.01 -7.73
C LYS A 143 -17.70 9.87 -8.64
N VAL A 144 -17.15 8.81 -8.06
CA VAL A 144 -16.90 7.56 -8.78
C VAL A 144 -18.23 6.87 -9.04
N GLU A 145 -18.47 6.49 -10.28
CA GLU A 145 -19.73 5.86 -10.68
C GLU A 145 -19.67 4.34 -10.50
N ASN A 146 -18.53 3.72 -10.81
CA ASN A 146 -18.38 2.27 -10.84
C ASN A 146 -17.00 1.83 -10.33
N CYS A 147 -16.96 0.68 -9.65
CA CYS A 147 -15.71 0.03 -9.26
C CYS A 147 -15.75 -1.45 -9.61
N LEU A 148 -14.60 -1.99 -10.03
CA LEU A 148 -14.39 -3.42 -10.21
C LEU A 148 -13.34 -3.92 -9.23
N PHE A 149 -13.74 -4.77 -8.30
CA PHE A 149 -12.84 -5.42 -7.36
C PHE A 149 -12.31 -6.72 -7.94
N TYR A 150 -10.99 -6.87 -7.98
CA TYR A 150 -10.34 -8.15 -8.17
C TYR A 150 -9.89 -8.74 -6.83
N PHE A 151 -10.27 -10.00 -6.59
CA PHE A 151 -9.78 -10.80 -5.46
C PHE A 151 -9.21 -12.12 -5.96
N ASP A 152 -8.06 -12.54 -5.40
CA ASP A 152 -7.45 -13.81 -5.78
C ASP A 152 -8.33 -14.96 -5.24
N ARG A 153 -8.80 -15.80 -6.17
CA ARG A 153 -9.68 -16.94 -5.88
C ARG A 153 -9.00 -17.94 -4.94
N ARG A 154 -7.67 -18.08 -5.00
CA ARG A 154 -6.88 -19.03 -4.20
C ARG A 154 -6.83 -18.66 -2.73
N ILE A 155 -7.15 -17.41 -2.37
CA ILE A 155 -7.21 -16.99 -0.97
C ILE A 155 -8.48 -17.55 -0.34
N SER A 156 -8.32 -18.35 0.71
CA SER A 156 -9.46 -18.93 1.45
C SER A 156 -10.40 -17.83 1.94
N ASN A 157 -11.71 -18.09 1.87
CA ASN A 157 -12.81 -17.15 2.15
C ASN A 157 -12.98 -15.97 1.18
N SER A 158 -12.29 -15.96 0.04
CA SER A 158 -12.51 -14.97 -1.03
C SER A 158 -13.98 -14.86 -1.44
N GLY A 159 -14.69 -15.99 -1.56
CA GLY A 159 -16.14 -16.01 -1.83
C GLY A 159 -17.01 -15.34 -0.76
N ARG A 160 -16.61 -15.41 0.52
CA ARG A 160 -17.33 -14.73 1.60
C ARG A 160 -17.09 -13.22 1.56
N ILE A 161 -15.88 -12.81 1.19
CA ILE A 161 -15.53 -11.41 0.97
C ILE A 161 -16.30 -10.83 -0.20
N LYS A 162 -16.37 -11.54 -1.32
CA LYS A 162 -17.17 -11.12 -2.47
C LYS A 162 -18.62 -10.81 -2.07
N LYS A 163 -19.28 -11.74 -1.37
CA LYS A 163 -20.66 -11.52 -0.88
C LYS A 163 -20.78 -10.30 0.03
N LEU A 164 -19.80 -10.08 0.91
CA LEU A 164 -19.80 -8.91 1.80
C LEU A 164 -19.65 -7.59 1.01
N VAL A 165 -18.77 -7.55 0.01
CA VAL A 165 -18.59 -6.37 -0.86
C VAL A 165 -19.87 -6.07 -1.64
N GLU A 166 -20.50 -7.09 -2.23
CA GLU A 166 -21.79 -6.95 -2.94
C GLU A 166 -22.91 -6.47 -2.01
N GLN A 167 -22.97 -6.99 -0.78
CA GLN A 167 -23.94 -6.55 0.22
C GLN A 167 -23.74 -5.09 0.62
N VAL A 168 -22.51 -4.66 0.90
CA VAL A 168 -22.22 -3.26 1.22
C VAL A 168 -22.49 -2.36 0.02
N SER A 169 -22.13 -2.79 -1.19
CA SER A 169 -22.43 -2.06 -2.42
C SER A 169 -23.92 -1.75 -2.54
N ALA A 170 -24.78 -2.76 -2.36
CA ALA A 170 -26.23 -2.59 -2.44
C ALA A 170 -26.78 -1.69 -1.33
N GLN A 171 -26.24 -1.80 -0.11
CA GLN A 171 -26.68 -1.01 1.05
C GLN A 171 -26.30 0.47 0.92
N GLU A 172 -25.10 0.76 0.41
CA GLU A 172 -24.56 2.11 0.24
C GLU A 172 -24.89 2.72 -1.14
N GLY A 173 -25.77 2.09 -1.93
CA GLY A 173 -26.20 2.57 -3.25
C GLY A 173 -25.08 2.63 -4.30
N GLN A 174 -24.03 1.82 -4.13
CA GLN A 174 -22.87 1.78 -5.03
C GLN A 174 -23.08 0.78 -6.18
N SER A 175 -22.41 1.04 -7.30
CA SER A 175 -22.36 0.13 -8.47
C SER A 175 -21.03 -0.64 -8.53
N TRP A 176 -20.75 -1.45 -7.51
CA TRP A 176 -19.53 -2.26 -7.47
C TRP A 176 -19.74 -3.63 -8.11
N SER A 177 -18.76 -4.04 -8.92
CA SER A 177 -18.62 -5.40 -9.44
C SER A 177 -17.48 -6.12 -8.74
N VAL A 178 -17.61 -7.43 -8.54
CA VAL A 178 -16.60 -8.23 -7.84
C VAL A 178 -16.28 -9.51 -8.60
N GLU A 179 -15.01 -9.67 -8.96
CA GLU A 179 -14.49 -10.84 -9.67
C GLU A 179 -13.47 -11.60 -8.82
N LEU A 180 -13.71 -12.91 -8.68
CA LEU A 180 -12.73 -13.84 -8.11
C LEU A 180 -11.94 -14.43 -9.26
N VAL A 181 -10.62 -14.21 -9.28
CA VAL A 181 -9.76 -14.50 -10.43
C VAL A 181 -8.53 -15.29 -9.98
N ASP A 182 -7.96 -16.11 -10.85
CA ASP A 182 -6.81 -16.95 -10.49
C ASP A 182 -5.48 -16.17 -10.46
N ASN A 183 -5.42 -15.04 -11.16
CA ASN A 183 -4.27 -14.16 -11.21
C ASN A 183 -4.71 -12.68 -11.25
N CYS A 184 -4.83 -12.06 -10.07
CA CYS A 184 -5.16 -10.65 -9.92
C CYS A 184 -4.12 -9.75 -10.60
N ASP A 185 -2.84 -9.97 -10.32
CA ASP A 185 -1.75 -9.13 -10.80
C ASP A 185 -1.78 -9.00 -12.32
N LYS A 186 -1.98 -10.12 -13.03
CA LYS A 186 -2.08 -10.12 -14.49
C LYS A 186 -3.26 -9.28 -14.99
N LEU A 187 -4.43 -9.34 -14.35
CA LEU A 187 -5.58 -8.54 -14.78
C LEU A 187 -5.40 -7.06 -14.45
N LEU A 188 -4.83 -6.75 -13.29
CA LEU A 188 -4.51 -5.39 -12.88
C LEU A 188 -3.50 -4.76 -13.86
N ILE A 189 -2.38 -5.44 -14.14
CA ILE A 189 -1.32 -4.97 -15.04
C ILE A 189 -1.85 -4.73 -16.47
N ASN A 190 -2.73 -5.60 -16.97
CA ASN A 190 -3.29 -5.49 -18.32
C ASN A 190 -4.57 -4.63 -18.37
N SER A 191 -4.96 -3.99 -17.27
CA SER A 191 -6.13 -3.12 -17.24
C SER A 191 -5.93 -1.91 -18.14
N LYS A 192 -6.94 -1.62 -18.97
CA LYS A 192 -7.03 -0.37 -19.74
C LYS A 192 -7.62 0.79 -18.92
N GLN A 193 -8.18 0.47 -17.75
CA GLN A 193 -8.80 1.41 -16.83
C GLN A 193 -7.83 1.79 -15.72
N MET A 194 -8.07 2.92 -15.05
CA MET A 194 -7.31 3.31 -13.87
C MET A 194 -7.34 2.22 -12.79
N VAL A 195 -6.15 1.89 -12.26
CA VAL A 195 -5.98 0.89 -11.20
C VAL A 195 -5.69 1.59 -9.87
N ALA A 196 -6.41 1.25 -8.81
CA ALA A 196 -6.01 1.60 -7.45
C ALA A 196 -5.38 0.41 -6.74
N THR A 197 -4.09 0.54 -6.43
CA THR A 197 -3.31 -0.40 -5.65
C THR A 197 -2.19 0.35 -4.93
N SER A 198 -1.66 -0.24 -3.86
CA SER A 198 -0.43 0.20 -3.20
C SER A 198 0.74 -0.78 -3.44
N ASP A 199 0.53 -1.83 -4.25
CA ASP A 199 1.57 -2.81 -4.57
C ASP A 199 2.56 -2.24 -5.59
N GLY A 200 3.83 -2.13 -5.17
CA GLY A 200 4.90 -1.56 -6.01
C GLY A 200 5.16 -2.33 -7.30
N GLN A 201 4.96 -3.66 -7.30
CA GLN A 201 5.16 -4.48 -8.49
C GLN A 201 4.05 -4.24 -9.52
N ILE A 202 2.81 -4.04 -9.06
CA ILE A 202 1.66 -3.74 -9.92
C ILE A 202 1.72 -2.30 -10.41
N ILE A 203 1.94 -1.33 -9.51
CA ILE A 203 2.08 0.09 -9.87
C ILE A 203 3.20 0.27 -10.91
N GLY A 204 4.31 -0.44 -10.74
CA GLY A 204 5.43 -0.42 -11.68
C GLY A 204 5.13 -0.97 -13.07
N GLN A 205 3.91 -1.43 -13.37
CA GLN A 205 3.58 -2.03 -14.67
C GLN A 205 2.28 -1.50 -15.27
N VAL A 206 1.36 -0.97 -14.46
CA VAL A 206 0.11 -0.36 -14.95
C VAL A 206 0.35 0.97 -15.68
N PRO A 207 -0.43 1.28 -16.72
CA PRO A 207 -0.29 2.53 -17.48
C PRO A 207 -0.88 3.75 -16.78
N LYS A 208 -1.80 3.55 -15.82
CA LYS A 208 -2.41 4.63 -15.05
C LYS A 208 -2.91 4.09 -13.71
N TRP A 209 -2.56 4.76 -12.63
CA TRP A 209 -2.95 4.32 -11.29
C TRP A 209 -3.35 5.45 -10.36
N TYR A 210 -3.95 5.11 -9.23
CA TYR A 210 -4.37 6.05 -8.20
C TYR A 210 -4.06 5.55 -6.80
N ASN A 211 -3.44 6.40 -5.98
CA ASN A 211 -3.07 6.11 -4.60
C ASN A 211 -4.29 6.22 -3.65
N LEU A 212 -5.26 5.33 -3.85
CA LEU A 212 -6.55 5.33 -3.13
C LEU A 212 -6.37 5.13 -1.63
N ALA A 213 -5.56 4.13 -1.23
CA ALA A 213 -5.37 3.79 0.17
C ALA A 213 -4.82 4.98 0.97
N TYR A 214 -3.79 5.67 0.47
CA TYR A 214 -3.24 6.86 1.12
C TYR A 214 -4.29 7.96 1.31
N ARG A 215 -5.00 8.31 0.22
CA ARG A 215 -5.96 9.43 0.23
C ARG A 215 -7.17 9.13 1.10
N LEU A 216 -7.69 7.90 1.03
CA LEU A 216 -8.80 7.44 1.86
C LEU A 216 -8.41 7.43 3.33
N VAL A 217 -7.29 6.78 3.70
CA VAL A 217 -6.85 6.73 5.11
C VAL A 217 -6.63 8.14 5.67
N LYS A 218 -5.96 9.01 4.91
CA LYS A 218 -5.70 10.40 5.32
C LYS A 218 -6.98 11.18 5.58
N ARG A 219 -8.03 10.99 4.77
CA ARG A 219 -9.28 11.76 4.87
C ARG A 219 -10.28 11.16 5.85
N LYS A 220 -10.40 9.83 5.89
CA LYS A 220 -11.47 9.12 6.61
C LYS A 220 -11.02 8.45 7.90
N ILE A 221 -9.69 8.26 8.11
CA ILE A 221 -9.14 7.60 9.30
C ILE A 221 -8.01 8.47 9.89
N PRO A 222 -8.32 9.69 10.39
CA PRO A 222 -7.30 10.64 10.86
C PRO A 222 -6.47 10.15 12.06
N LYS A 223 -6.94 9.11 12.76
CA LYS A 223 -6.22 8.46 13.88
C LYS A 223 -5.33 7.28 13.44
N ALA A 224 -5.22 7.00 12.14
CA ALA A 224 -4.37 5.93 11.65
C ALA A 224 -2.91 6.17 12.06
N TRP A 225 -2.25 5.12 12.53
CA TRP A 225 -0.83 5.21 12.89
C TRP A 225 0.03 5.10 11.64
N ILE A 226 0.38 6.26 11.08
CA ILE A 226 1.23 6.36 9.89
C ILE A 226 2.65 6.72 10.31
N VAL A 227 3.61 5.88 9.93
CA VAL A 227 5.04 6.14 10.07
C VAL A 227 5.60 6.58 8.72
N ASP A 228 6.08 7.82 8.63
CA ASP A 228 6.61 8.39 7.40
C ASP A 228 8.11 8.09 7.22
N LEU A 229 8.41 7.07 6.42
CA LEU A 229 9.79 6.70 6.07
C LEU A 229 10.34 7.50 4.87
N ALA A 230 9.49 8.27 4.19
CA ALA A 230 9.87 9.12 3.06
C ALA A 230 10.22 10.56 3.47
N ASN A 231 10.08 10.91 4.76
CA ASN A 231 10.48 12.21 5.25
C ASN A 231 12.01 12.28 5.46
N PHE A 232 12.74 12.81 4.49
CA PHE A 232 14.20 12.93 4.52
C PHE A 232 14.71 14.28 5.05
N GLN A 233 13.88 15.08 5.73
CA GLN A 233 14.24 16.42 6.22
C GLN A 233 15.51 16.48 7.09
N SER A 234 15.98 15.34 7.60
CA SER A 234 17.21 15.22 8.40
C SER A 234 18.49 14.97 7.58
N PHE A 235 18.43 14.85 6.24
CA PHE A 235 19.59 14.49 5.39
C PHE A 235 19.75 15.39 4.14
N PRO A 236 20.07 16.69 4.32
CA PRO A 236 20.16 17.64 3.20
C PRO A 236 21.26 17.32 2.17
N GLU A 237 22.36 16.69 2.57
CA GLU A 237 23.50 16.40 1.67
C GLU A 237 23.16 15.37 0.56
N ARG A 238 22.17 14.50 0.78
CA ARG A 238 21.67 13.56 -0.24
C ARG A 238 20.42 14.05 -0.98
N GLN A 239 19.78 15.13 -0.52
CA GLN A 239 18.72 15.81 -1.27
C GLN A 239 19.27 16.43 -2.56
N LEU A 240 20.54 16.84 -2.58
CA LEU A 240 21.17 17.43 -3.76
C LEU A 240 21.29 16.43 -4.93
N SER A 241 21.55 15.14 -4.67
CA SER A 241 21.46 14.09 -5.69
C SER A 241 20.01 13.80 -6.16
N TYR A 242 18.99 14.12 -5.35
CA TYR A 242 17.57 13.96 -5.71
C TYR A 242 16.96 15.17 -6.43
N ASN A 243 17.49 16.38 -6.21
CA ASN A 243 17.02 17.61 -6.86
C ASN A 243 17.79 17.96 -8.15
N LEU A 244 18.87 17.24 -8.49
CA LEU A 244 19.63 17.47 -9.72
C LEU A 244 19.04 16.78 -10.97
N TYR A 245 17.95 16.01 -10.80
CA TYR A 245 17.19 15.38 -11.89
C TYR A 245 15.69 15.74 -11.87
N GLY A 246 15.31 16.81 -11.17
CA GLY A 246 13.97 17.39 -11.18
C GLY A 246 13.83 18.54 -12.16
#